data_AF-A0A4U3AWZ4-F1
#
_entry.id   AF-A0A4U3AWZ4-F1
#
_cell.length_a   1.000
_cell.length_b   1.000
_cell.length_c   1.000
_cell.angle_alpha   90.00
_cell.angle_beta   90.00
_cell.angle_gamma   90.00
#
_symmetry.space_group_name_H-M   'P 1'
#
loop_
_entity.id
_entity.type
_entity.pdbx_description
1 polymer ?
#
loop_
_entity_poly.entity_id
_entity_poly.type
_entity_poly.pdbx_seq_one_letter_code
_entity_poly.pdbx_strand_id
1 'polypeptide(L)'
;MSNYTNQEKLTGGNVSNVYRSENTVRRELKPGSAKIHTLLQHLENKGFHHAPKFLGVDEKDREILSFIEGDAGNYPLKEYMRSNDVL
;
A
#
# COMPACT_ATOMS: atom_id res chain seq x y z
N MET A 1 13.63 -16.17 -14.47
CA MET A 1 14.14 -16.04 -13.08
C MET A 1 13.81 -14.63 -12.64
N SER A 2 12.86 -14.49 -11.72
CA SER A 2 12.21 -13.22 -11.39
C SER A 2 13.11 -12.35 -10.50
N ASN A 3 13.21 -11.06 -10.84
CA ASN A 3 14.03 -10.03 -10.19
C ASN A 3 13.46 -9.63 -8.80
N TYR A 4 13.35 -10.56 -7.86
CA TYR A 4 12.91 -10.26 -6.49
C TYR A 4 13.97 -9.52 -5.65
N THR A 5 15.14 -9.25 -6.22
CA THR A 5 16.35 -8.87 -5.48
C THR A 5 16.37 -7.43 -4.96
N ASN A 6 15.41 -6.59 -5.34
CA ASN A 6 15.41 -5.17 -4.95
C ASN A 6 14.11 -4.77 -4.20
N GLN A 7 13.77 -5.55 -3.18
CA GLN A 7 12.69 -5.18 -2.24
C GLN A 7 13.27 -4.43 -1.05
N GLU A 8 12.75 -3.23 -0.77
CA GLU A 8 13.06 -2.48 0.45
C GLU A 8 11.93 -2.64 1.46
N LYS A 9 12.28 -2.85 2.73
CA LYS A 9 11.28 -2.81 3.80
C LYS A 9 10.95 -1.35 4.10
N LEU A 10 9.68 -0.98 3.98
CA LEU A 10 9.24 0.36 4.35
C LEU A 10 9.21 0.49 5.88
N THR A 11 9.68 1.63 6.37
CA THR A 11 9.65 1.99 7.79
C THR A 11 8.35 2.76 8.09
N GLY A 12 7.68 2.39 9.19
CA GLY A 12 6.40 2.97 9.59
C GLY A 12 5.20 2.03 9.42
N GLY A 13 4.01 2.56 9.72
CA GLY A 13 2.79 1.77 9.84
C GLY A 13 2.71 0.97 11.15
N ASN A 14 1.49 0.67 11.60
CA ASN A 14 1.26 0.09 12.93
C ASN A 14 1.00 -1.42 12.93
N VAL A 15 0.62 -2.01 11.78
CA VAL A 15 -0.11 -3.29 11.77
C VAL A 15 0.51 -4.38 10.89
N SER A 16 1.38 -4.05 9.93
CA SER A 16 1.93 -5.04 9.01
C SER A 16 3.30 -4.63 8.48
N ASN A 17 4.16 -5.61 8.24
CA ASN A 17 5.37 -5.41 7.46
C ASN A 17 5.00 -5.16 6.00
N VAL A 18 5.58 -4.12 5.40
CA VAL A 18 5.35 -3.74 4.00
C VAL A 18 6.69 -3.70 3.27
N TYR A 19 6.74 -4.34 2.10
CA TYR A 19 7.94 -4.37 1.27
C TYR A 19 7.65 -3.70 -0.07
N ARG A 20 8.39 -2.66 -0.41
CA ARG A 20 8.28 -1.99 -1.71
C ARG A 20 9.25 -2.63 -2.70
N SER A 21 8.82 -2.80 -3.94
CA SER A 21 9.70 -3.00 -5.09
C SER A 21 9.14 -2.16 -6.22
N GLU A 22 9.97 -1.22 -6.69
CA GLU A 22 9.61 -0.22 -7.69
C GLU A 22 8.32 0.52 -7.33
N ASN A 23 7.30 0.44 -8.20
CA ASN A 23 6.03 1.15 -8.06
C ASN A 23 4.94 0.30 -7.38
N THR A 24 5.34 -0.74 -6.64
CA THR A 24 4.40 -1.67 -6.00
C THR A 24 4.86 -2.06 -4.60
N VAL A 25 3.91 -2.43 -3.74
CA VAL A 25 4.15 -2.91 -2.38
C VAL A 25 3.58 -4.30 -2.17
N ARG A 26 4.25 -5.09 -1.34
CA ARG A 26 3.85 -6.45 -0.95
C ARG A 26 3.49 -6.44 0.52
N ARG A 27 2.32 -6.98 0.83
CA ARG A 27 1.77 -7.06 2.19
C ARG A 27 1.23 -8.46 2.46
N GLU A 28 1.31 -8.91 3.69
CA GLU A 28 0.72 -10.20 4.09
C GLU A 28 -0.80 -10.17 3.90
N LEU A 29 -1.36 -11.26 3.36
CA LEU A 29 -2.81 -11.46 3.34
C LEU A 29 -3.36 -11.61 4.76
N LYS A 30 -4.56 -11.07 4.99
CA LYS A 30 -5.32 -11.18 6.23
C LYS A 30 -6.70 -11.76 5.96
N PRO A 31 -7.45 -12.26 6.96
CA PRO A 31 -8.79 -12.81 6.74
C PRO A 31 -9.77 -11.87 6.01
N GLY A 32 -9.55 -10.56 6.06
CA GLY A 32 -10.34 -9.55 5.35
C GLY A 32 -9.84 -9.17 3.95
N SER A 33 -8.68 -9.68 3.48
CA SER A 33 -8.03 -9.20 2.25
C SER A 33 -8.92 -9.32 1.01
N ALA A 34 -9.65 -10.43 0.85
CA ALA A 34 -10.55 -10.61 -0.31
C ALA A 34 -11.59 -9.49 -0.43
N LYS A 35 -12.16 -9.03 0.71
CA LYS A 35 -13.12 -7.90 0.70
C LYS A 35 -12.45 -6.58 0.34
N ILE A 36 -11.23 -6.37 0.83
CA ILE A 36 -10.43 -5.18 0.50
C ILE A 36 -10.08 -5.18 -0.99
N HIS A 37 -9.70 -6.32 -1.58
CA HIS A 37 -9.42 -6.42 -3.01
C HIS A 37 -10.63 -6.03 -3.85
N THR A 38 -11.82 -6.53 -3.51
CA THR A 38 -13.08 -6.14 -4.17
C THR A 38 -13.34 -4.63 -4.06
N LEU A 39 -13.08 -4.03 -2.90
CA LEU A 39 -13.23 -2.59 -2.71
C LEU A 39 -12.24 -1.79 -3.58
N LEU A 40 -10.97 -2.18 -3.61
CA LEU A 40 -9.95 -1.47 -4.40
C LEU A 40 -10.25 -1.56 -5.90
N GLN A 41 -10.69 -2.72 -6.39
CA GLN A 41 -11.13 -2.88 -7.78
C GLN A 41 -12.36 -2.01 -8.10
N HIS A 42 -13.31 -1.90 -7.17
CA HIS A 42 -14.46 -1.00 -7.34
C HIS A 42 -14.02 0.47 -7.46
N LEU A 43 -13.11 0.92 -6.58
CA LEU A 43 -12.58 2.28 -6.61
C LEU A 43 -11.84 2.57 -7.91
N GLU A 44 -11.01 1.63 -8.38
CA GLU A 44 -10.34 1.74 -9.68
C GLU A 44 -11.35 1.86 -10.83
N ASN A 45 -12.38 1.01 -10.85
CA ASN A 45 -13.44 1.04 -11.86
C ASN A 45 -14.26 2.34 -11.84
N LYS A 46 -14.28 3.07 -10.72
CA LYS A 46 -14.90 4.38 -10.58
C LYS A 46 -13.96 5.54 -10.92
N GLY A 47 -12.72 5.27 -11.31
CA GLY A 47 -11.71 6.29 -11.61
C GLY A 47 -11.17 7.00 -10.37
N PHE A 48 -11.28 6.38 -9.19
CA PHE A 48 -10.75 6.96 -7.96
C PHE A 48 -9.24 6.70 -7.85
N HIS A 49 -8.44 7.72 -8.14
CA HIS A 49 -6.97 7.60 -8.23
C HIS A 49 -6.22 7.72 -6.89
N HIS A 50 -6.91 8.04 -5.79
CA HIS A 50 -6.29 8.22 -4.47
C HIS A 50 -6.27 6.95 -3.60
N ALA A 51 -6.71 5.81 -4.15
CA ALA A 51 -6.58 4.49 -3.52
C ALA A 51 -5.56 3.63 -4.27
N PRO A 52 -4.87 2.69 -3.59
CA PRO A 52 -3.97 1.78 -4.26
C PRO A 52 -4.75 0.79 -5.12
N LYS A 53 -4.18 0.40 -6.25
CA LYS A 53 -4.73 -0.64 -7.13
C LYS A 53 -4.30 -2.01 -6.62
N PHE A 54 -5.20 -2.98 -6.69
CA PHE A 54 -4.85 -4.38 -6.44
C PHE A 54 -4.29 -5.01 -7.72
N LEU A 55 -3.08 -5.57 -7.65
CA LEU A 55 -2.33 -6.06 -8.80
C LEU A 55 -2.15 -7.59 -8.80
N GLY A 56 -2.67 -8.29 -7.78
CA GLY A 56 -2.58 -9.74 -7.64
C GLY A 56 -1.93 -10.17 -6.33
N VAL A 57 -1.56 -11.45 -6.28
CA VAL A 57 -0.88 -12.09 -5.15
C VAL A 57 0.43 -12.68 -5.67
N ASP A 58 1.51 -12.48 -4.95
CA ASP A 58 2.82 -13.03 -5.29
C ASP A 58 2.96 -14.51 -4.89
N GLU A 59 4.05 -15.13 -5.31
CA GLU A 59 4.38 -16.54 -5.02
C GLU A 59 4.63 -16.85 -3.54
N LYS A 60 4.69 -15.82 -2.67
CA LYS A 60 4.84 -15.95 -1.22
C LYS A 60 3.53 -15.68 -0.47
N ASP A 61 2.41 -15.69 -1.19
CA ASP A 61 1.08 -15.44 -0.65
C ASP A 61 0.91 -14.04 -0.04
N ARG A 62 1.53 -13.04 -0.69
CA ARG A 62 1.42 -11.62 -0.32
C ARG A 62 0.64 -10.86 -1.38
N GLU A 63 -0.27 -9.98 -0.96
CA GLU A 63 -0.96 -9.07 -1.89
C GLU A 63 0.04 -8.07 -2.49
N ILE A 64 -0.07 -7.85 -3.80
CA ILE A 64 0.66 -6.83 -4.53
C ILE A 64 -0.29 -5.65 -4.76
N LEU A 65 0.07 -4.48 -4.25
CA LEU A 65 -0.67 -3.23 -4.44
C LEU A 65 0.19 -2.20 -5.16
N SER A 66 -0.42 -1.26 -5.90
CA SER A 66 0.33 -0.10 -6.40
C SER A 66 0.85 0.74 -5.23
N PHE A 67 2.07 1.27 -5.37
CA PHE A 67 2.62 2.25 -4.45
C PHE A 67 2.02 3.63 -4.72
N ILE A 68 1.66 4.36 -3.67
CA ILE A 68 1.28 5.77 -3.75
C ILE A 68 2.41 6.57 -3.15
N GLU A 69 2.95 7.49 -3.92
CA GLU A 69 3.98 8.41 -3.44
C GLU A 69 3.37 9.42 -2.46
N GLY A 70 4.03 9.61 -1.32
CA GLY A 70 3.59 10.52 -0.28
C GLY A 70 4.18 10.17 1.08
N ASP A 71 3.85 11.00 2.07
CA ASP A 71 4.26 10.80 3.45
C ASP A 71 3.14 10.13 4.27
N ALA A 72 3.48 9.04 4.98
CA ALA A 72 2.58 8.43 5.94
C ALA A 72 2.64 9.17 7.29
N GLY A 73 1.47 9.44 7.87
CA GLY A 73 1.34 10.06 9.19
C GLY A 73 1.69 9.12 10.34
N ASN A 74 2.98 8.81 10.52
CA ASN A 74 3.46 8.10 11.71
C ASN A 74 3.58 9.08 12.90
N TYR A 75 3.28 8.61 14.11
CA TYR A 75 3.35 9.46 15.30
C TYR A 75 4.79 9.61 15.83
N PRO A 76 5.24 10.81 16.25
CA PRO A 76 4.50 12.07 16.22
C PRO A 76 4.34 12.61 14.80
N LEU A 77 3.13 13.06 14.47
CA LEU A 77 2.85 13.66 13.16
C LEU A 77 3.71 14.92 12.94
N LYS A 78 4.18 15.09 11.70
CA LYS A 78 4.86 16.32 11.26
C LYS A 78 3.90 17.51 11.37
N GLU A 79 4.41 18.72 11.64
CA GLU A 79 3.60 19.91 11.91
C GLU A 79 2.58 20.22 10.81
N TYR A 80 3.00 20.17 9.53
CA TYR A 80 2.10 20.42 8.40
C TYR A 80 0.94 19.42 8.31
N MET A 81 1.12 18.17 8.77
CA MET A 81 0.05 17.15 8.77
C MET A 81 -1.04 17.46 9.82
N ARG A 82 -0.78 18.39 10.74
CA ARG A 82 -1.73 18.90 11.74
C ARG A 82 -2.31 20.26 11.36
N SER A 83 -1.94 20.81 10.20
CA SER A 83 -2.49 22.06 9.67
C SER A 83 -3.83 21.83 8.97
N ASN A 84 -4.63 22.90 8.79
CA ASN A 84 -5.78 22.88 7.89
C ASN A 84 -5.37 22.94 6.41
N ASP A 85 -4.10 23.21 6.09
CA ASP A 85 -3.60 23.33 4.71
C ASP A 85 -3.57 21.98 3.96
N VAL A 86 -3.79 20.86 4.66
CA VAL A 86 -3.83 19.50 4.08
C VAL A 86 -5.25 18.94 3.90
N LEU A 87 -6.29 19.76 4.16
CA LEU A 87 -7.71 19.44 3.94
C LEU A 87 -8.18 19.92 2.57
#